data_AF-A0AAP9NJL1-F1
#
_entry.id   AF-A0AAP9NJL1-F1
#
_cell.length_a   1.000
_cell.length_b   1.000
_cell.length_c   1.000
_cell.angle_alpha   90.00
_cell.angle_beta   90.00
_cell.angle_gamma   90.00
#
_symmetry.space_group_name_H-M   'P 1'
#
loop_
_entity.id
_entity.type
_entity.pdbx_description
1 polymer ?
#
loop_
_entity_poly.entity_id
_entity_poly.type
_entity_poly.pdbx_seq_one_letter_code
_entity_poly.pdbx_strand_id
1 'polypeptide(L)'
;MSIELITLVLVLGVLFLMAIGVPLAFAAGSLAITIAYFNYGTPVIAIAHKTIYGLATEYALLSIPLFIFMATLLERSRIAHDLYNSLNKLFGHRKGGVMTVTLVISIFMAAISGIIGGEIVLLGLVALPQMLRLKEALKKSLPSVIIRLSSTA
;
A
#
# COMPACT_ATOMS: atom_id res chain seq x y z
N MET A 1 0.74 -1.43 -35.92
CA MET A 1 0.09 -2.66 -35.38
C MET A 1 -1.39 -2.37 -35.14
N SER A 2 -2.26 -3.39 -35.04
CA SER A 2 -3.65 -3.17 -34.61
C SER A 2 -3.67 -2.70 -33.15
N ILE A 3 -4.68 -1.89 -32.78
CA ILE A 3 -4.79 -1.31 -31.42
C ILE A 3 -4.85 -2.41 -30.36
N GLU A 4 -5.57 -3.49 -30.65
CA GLU A 4 -5.77 -4.64 -29.76
C GLU A 4 -4.44 -5.30 -29.40
N LEU A 5 -3.56 -5.46 -30.40
CA LEU A 5 -2.28 -6.12 -30.22
C LEU A 5 -1.28 -5.22 -29.46
N ILE A 6 -1.34 -3.90 -29.66
CA ILE A 6 -0.57 -2.93 -28.88
C ILE A 6 -0.96 -3.01 -27.40
N THR A 7 -2.26 -2.99 -27.11
CA THR A 7 -2.77 -3.08 -25.73
C THR A 7 -2.37 -4.40 -25.07
N LEU A 8 -2.50 -5.51 -25.78
CA LEU A 8 -2.16 -6.83 -25.25
C LEU A 8 -0.66 -6.95 -24.95
N VAL A 9 0.20 -6.49 -25.86
CA VAL A 9 1.66 -6.50 -25.66
C VAL A 9 2.06 -5.55 -24.52
N LEU A 10 1.44 -4.38 -24.40
CA LEU A 10 1.70 -3.45 -23.30
C LEU A 10 1.37 -4.07 -21.94
N VAL A 11 0.16 -4.61 -21.79
CA VAL A 11 -0.30 -5.15 -20.50
C VAL A 11 0.52 -6.38 -20.11
N LEU A 12 0.67 -7.34 -21.02
CA LEU A 12 1.45 -8.55 -20.75
C LEU A 12 2.93 -8.23 -20.54
N GLY A 13 3.49 -7.31 -21.32
CA GLY A 13 4.89 -6.90 -21.20
C GLY A 13 5.19 -6.21 -19.87
N VAL A 14 4.32 -5.30 -19.40
CA VAL A 14 4.49 -4.65 -18.09
C VAL A 14 4.42 -5.69 -16.97
N LEU A 15 3.44 -6.61 -17.02
CA LEU A 15 3.33 -7.68 -16.02
C LEU A 15 4.56 -8.59 -16.00
N PHE A 16 5.09 -8.94 -17.17
CA PHE A 16 6.30 -9.75 -17.30
C PHE A 16 7.54 -9.03 -16.74
N LEU A 17 7.73 -7.75 -17.08
CA LEU A 17 8.82 -6.93 -16.54
C LEU A 17 8.73 -6.80 -15.00
N MET A 18 7.53 -6.61 -14.47
CA MET A 18 7.29 -6.59 -13.02
C MET A 18 7.57 -7.94 -12.38
N ALA A 19 7.24 -9.06 -13.05
CA ALA A 19 7.53 -10.40 -12.54
C ALA A 19 9.03 -10.70 -12.42
N ILE A 20 9.87 -10.07 -13.26
CA ILE A 20 11.33 -10.13 -13.18
C ILE A 20 11.89 -9.14 -12.13
N GLY A 21 11.03 -8.31 -11.51
CA GLY A 21 11.40 -7.40 -10.44
C GLY A 21 11.72 -5.97 -10.90
N VAL A 22 11.41 -5.61 -12.15
CA VAL A 22 11.58 -4.23 -12.63
C VAL A 22 10.54 -3.33 -11.98
N PRO A 23 10.92 -2.17 -11.39
CA PRO A 23 9.95 -1.26 -10.80
C PRO A 23 8.93 -0.76 -11.84
N LEU A 24 7.65 -0.66 -11.42
CA LEU A 24 6.52 -0.36 -12.31
C LEU A 24 6.76 0.87 -13.20
N ALA A 25 7.31 1.95 -12.66
CA ALA A 25 7.56 3.17 -13.41
C ALA A 25 8.51 2.94 -14.60
N PHE A 26 9.57 2.15 -14.41
CA PHE A 26 10.52 1.82 -15.46
C PHE A 26 9.95 0.78 -16.42
N ALA A 27 9.24 -0.24 -15.91
CA ALA A 27 8.59 -1.27 -16.73
C ALA A 27 7.58 -0.65 -17.70
N ALA A 28 6.65 0.18 -17.19
CA ALA A 28 5.63 0.83 -18.00
C ALA A 28 6.22 1.91 -18.92
N GLY A 29 7.11 2.76 -18.39
CA GLY A 29 7.71 3.86 -19.16
C GLY A 29 8.56 3.37 -20.33
N SER A 30 9.47 2.43 -20.09
CA SER A 30 10.35 1.89 -21.14
C SER A 30 9.54 1.16 -22.22
N LEU A 31 8.63 0.28 -21.83
CA LEU A 31 7.83 -0.49 -22.78
C LEU A 31 6.91 0.41 -23.62
N ALA A 32 6.28 1.42 -23.01
CA ALA A 32 5.45 2.39 -23.72
C ALA A 32 6.26 3.17 -24.76
N ILE A 33 7.45 3.66 -24.40
CA ILE A 33 8.32 4.41 -25.32
C ILE A 33 8.81 3.50 -26.45
N THR A 34 9.23 2.27 -26.15
CA THR A 34 9.70 1.31 -27.16
C THR A 34 8.61 0.97 -28.17
N ILE A 35 7.41 0.61 -27.71
CA ILE A 35 6.30 0.24 -28.61
C ILE A 35 5.82 1.46 -29.40
N ALA A 36 5.74 2.63 -28.78
CA ALA A 36 5.38 3.86 -29.48
C ALA A 36 6.42 4.22 -30.55
N TYR A 37 7.72 4.10 -30.26
CA TYR A 37 8.79 4.34 -31.23
C TYR A 37 8.70 3.43 -32.45
N PHE A 38 8.42 2.13 -32.27
CA PHE A 38 8.24 1.20 -33.39
C PHE A 38 6.98 1.46 -34.24
N ASN A 39 5.94 2.08 -33.69
CA ASN A 39 4.69 2.36 -34.42
C ASN A 39 4.64 3.76 -35.06
N TYR A 40 5.22 4.77 -34.41
CA TYR A 40 5.10 6.18 -34.79
C TYR A 40 6.46 6.85 -35.11
N GLY A 41 7.59 6.17 -34.90
CA GLY A 41 8.92 6.63 -35.28
C GLY A 41 9.55 7.66 -34.34
N THR A 42 10.48 8.44 -34.88
CA THR A 42 11.30 9.42 -34.15
C THR A 42 10.53 10.54 -33.42
N PRO A 43 9.35 11.02 -33.86
CA PRO A 43 8.62 12.07 -33.13
C PRO A 43 8.25 11.70 -31.69
N VAL A 44 8.08 10.40 -31.41
CA VAL A 44 7.76 9.87 -30.08
C VAL A 44 8.82 10.27 -29.05
N ILE A 45 10.09 10.36 -29.45
CA ILE A 45 11.18 10.72 -28.55
C ILE A 45 10.95 12.13 -28.01
N ALA A 46 10.62 13.09 -28.87
CA ALA A 46 10.35 14.46 -28.45
C ALA A 46 9.13 14.56 -27.53
N ILE A 47 8.07 13.80 -27.83
CA ILE A 47 6.85 13.73 -27.00
C ILE A 47 7.18 13.14 -25.62
N ALA A 48 7.91 12.02 -25.59
CA ALA A 48 8.32 11.36 -24.36
C ALA A 48 9.17 12.28 -23.48
N HIS A 49 10.13 13.00 -24.06
CA HIS A 49 10.94 13.98 -23.33
C HIS A 49 10.07 15.09 -22.71
N LYS A 50 9.13 15.66 -23.49
CA LYS A 50 8.22 16.69 -22.98
C LYS A 50 7.35 16.18 -21.84
N THR A 51 6.80 14.97 -21.96
CA THR A 51 5.95 14.37 -20.92
C THR A 51 6.75 14.07 -19.66
N ILE A 52 7.93 13.45 -19.78
CA ILE A 52 8.79 13.12 -18.63
C ILE A 52 9.24 14.40 -17.93
N TYR A 53 9.69 15.41 -18.69
CA TYR A 53 10.09 16.69 -18.13
C TYR A 53 8.93 17.38 -17.42
N GLY A 54 7.75 17.43 -18.06
CA GLY A 54 6.53 17.97 -17.47
C GLY A 54 6.22 17.33 -16.13
N LEU A 55 6.17 15.99 -16.08
CA LEU A 55 5.93 15.21 -14.85
C LEU A 55 7.01 15.47 -13.79
N ALA A 56 8.29 15.55 -14.16
CA ALA A 56 9.38 15.80 -13.22
C ALA A 56 9.30 17.20 -12.58
N THR A 57 8.73 18.17 -13.31
CA THR A 57 8.55 19.55 -12.84
C THR A 57 7.16 19.81 -12.25
N GLU A 58 6.30 18.80 -12.15
CA GLU A 58 4.96 18.96 -11.59
C GLU A 58 5.02 19.37 -10.12
N TYR A 59 4.36 20.48 -9.79
CA TYR A 59 4.26 20.98 -8.42
C TYR A 59 3.60 19.96 -7.47
N ALA A 60 2.74 19.09 -8.00
CA ALA A 60 2.13 18.00 -7.23
C ALA A 60 3.17 17.03 -6.65
N LEU A 61 4.35 16.88 -7.26
CA LEU A 61 5.41 16.03 -6.69
C LEU A 61 6.03 16.63 -5.42
N LEU A 62 5.93 17.94 -5.20
CA LEU A 62 6.32 18.58 -3.93
C LEU A 62 5.44 18.13 -2.77
N SER A 63 4.22 17.65 -3.03
CA SER A 63 3.36 17.11 -1.98
C SER A 63 3.98 15.89 -1.31
N ILE A 64 4.73 15.04 -2.03
CA ILE A 64 5.37 13.84 -1.48
C ILE A 64 6.34 14.17 -0.32
N PRO A 65 7.40 15.00 -0.52
CA PRO A 65 8.29 15.37 0.58
C PRO A 65 7.59 16.17 1.67
N LEU A 66 6.58 16.98 1.34
CA LEU A 66 5.81 17.73 2.34
C LEU A 66 4.94 16.80 3.21
N PHE A 67 4.35 15.75 2.65
CA PHE A 67 3.62 14.73 3.41
C PHE A 67 4.56 13.92 4.32
N ILE A 68 5.74 13.53 3.81
CA ILE A 68 6.77 12.87 4.64
C ILE A 68 7.25 13.80 5.76
N PHE A 69 7.45 15.09 5.45
CA PHE A 69 7.82 16.10 6.44
C PHE A 69 6.74 16.25 7.53
N MET A 70 5.46 16.33 7.15
CA MET A 70 4.36 16.39 8.11
C MET A 70 4.30 15.13 8.99
N ALA A 71 4.43 13.94 8.41
CA ALA A 71 4.43 12.68 9.15
C ALA A 71 5.56 12.65 10.20
N THR A 72 6.78 13.04 9.80
CA THR A 72 7.93 13.08 10.71
C THR A 72 7.80 14.17 11.79
N LEU A 73 7.18 15.31 11.48
CA LEU A 73 6.91 16.37 12.45
C LEU A 73 5.91 15.93 13.51
N LEU A 74 4.85 15.21 13.12
CA LEU A 74 3.86 14.63 14.05
C LEU A 74 4.45 13.53 14.94
N GLU A 75 5.34 12.71 14.39
CA GLU A 75 6.05 11.68 15.15
C GLU A 75 7.01 12.31 16.17
N ARG A 76 7.79 13.33 15.78
CA ARG A 76 8.75 14.01 16.67
C ARG A 76 8.09 14.90 17.71
N SER A 77 6.94 15.49 17.42
CA SER A 77 6.20 16.35 18.36
C SER A 77 5.46 15.59 19.46
N ARG A 78 5.49 14.25 19.45
CA ARG A 78 4.76 13.36 20.39
C ARG A 78 3.24 13.51 20.36
N ILE A 79 2.68 14.24 19.40
CA ILE A 79 1.22 14.42 19.24
C ILE A 79 0.53 13.07 19.08
N ALA A 80 1.12 12.15 18.32
CA ALA A 80 0.60 10.79 18.16
C ALA A 80 0.48 10.04 19.50
N HIS A 81 1.44 10.26 20.42
CA HIS A 81 1.47 9.60 21.72
C HIS A 81 0.44 10.17 22.69
N ASP A 82 0.26 11.50 22.69
CA ASP A 82 -0.75 12.18 23.51
C ASP A 82 -2.16 11.86 23.03
N LEU A 83 -2.35 11.74 21.71
CA LEU A 83 -3.60 11.27 21.12
C LEU A 83 -3.90 9.82 21.52
N TYR A 84 -2.90 8.94 21.53
CA TYR A 84 -3.05 7.55 22.01
C TYR A 84 -3.50 7.50 23.45
N ASN A 85 -2.84 8.24 24.32
CA ASN A 85 -3.19 8.25 25.74
C ASN A 85 -4.61 8.79 25.98
N SER A 86 -5.02 9.80 25.21
CA SER A 86 -6.37 10.37 25.29
C SER A 86 -7.45 9.38 24.83
N LEU A 87 -7.25 8.73 23.68
CA LEU A 87 -8.16 7.72 23.16
C LEU A 87 -8.20 6.46 24.03
N ASN A 88 -7.07 6.06 24.61
CA ASN A 88 -7.00 4.93 25.52
C ASN A 88 -7.75 5.21 26.84
N LYS A 89 -7.70 6.43 27.36
CA LYS A 89 -8.55 6.82 28.50
C LYS A 89 -10.04 6.74 28.17
N LEU A 90 -10.41 7.12 26.94
CA LEU A 90 -11.80 7.16 26.49
C LEU A 90 -12.38 5.76 26.19
N PHE A 91 -11.62 4.89 25.52
CA PHE A 91 -12.11 3.60 25.01
C PHE A 91 -11.46 2.37 25.65
N GLY A 92 -10.33 2.51 26.34
CA GLY A 92 -9.52 1.38 26.85
C GLY A 92 -10.22 0.52 27.90
N HIS A 93 -11.21 1.06 28.60
CA HIS A 93 -11.98 0.33 29.63
C HIS A 93 -13.01 -0.67 29.04
N ARG A 94 -13.27 -0.65 27.73
CA ARG A 94 -14.20 -1.60 27.08
C ARG A 94 -13.46 -2.86 26.62
N LYS A 95 -14.15 -4.01 26.61
CA LYS A 95 -13.61 -5.26 26.01
C LYS A 95 -13.30 -5.00 24.52
N GLY A 96 -12.02 -5.09 24.15
CA GLY A 96 -11.53 -4.74 22.80
C GLY A 96 -11.11 -3.27 22.61
N GLY A 97 -11.18 -2.44 23.65
CA GLY A 97 -10.90 -1.00 23.58
C GLY A 97 -9.51 -0.64 23.04
N VAL A 98 -8.49 -1.40 23.42
CA VAL A 98 -7.11 -1.23 22.93
C VAL A 98 -7.02 -1.42 21.41
N MET A 99 -7.78 -2.35 20.85
CA MET A 99 -7.80 -2.60 19.40
C MET A 99 -8.49 -1.44 18.65
N THR A 100 -9.60 -0.91 19.19
CA THR A 100 -10.28 0.26 18.65
C THR A 100 -9.37 1.49 18.65
N VAL A 101 -8.67 1.76 19.76
CA VAL A 101 -7.76 2.90 19.90
C VAL A 101 -6.60 2.79 18.90
N THR A 102 -6.02 1.60 18.78
CA THR A 102 -4.91 1.34 17.86
C THR A 102 -5.36 1.53 16.41
N LEU A 103 -6.51 0.98 16.03
CA LEU A 103 -7.07 1.13 14.68
C LEU A 103 -7.32 2.61 14.32
N VAL A 104 -7.96 3.36 15.22
CA VAL A 104 -8.27 4.78 15.01
C VAL A 104 -6.99 5.59 14.79
N ILE A 105 -5.96 5.36 15.61
CA ILE A 105 -4.68 6.06 15.44
C ILE A 105 -3.95 5.64 14.18
N SER A 106 -3.95 4.36 13.83
CA SER A 106 -3.38 3.89 12.57
C SER A 106 -4.07 4.57 11.38
N ILE A 107 -5.39 4.73 11.40
CA ILE A 107 -6.13 5.42 10.34
C ILE A 107 -5.71 6.89 10.25
N PHE A 108 -5.62 7.61 11.37
CA PHE A 108 -5.21 9.01 11.37
C PHE A 108 -3.77 9.19 10.89
N MET A 109 -2.84 8.36 11.35
CA MET A 109 -1.45 8.42 10.93
C MET A 109 -1.28 8.04 9.44
N ALA A 110 -2.01 7.02 8.97
CA ALA A 110 -2.02 6.63 7.56
C ALA A 110 -2.58 7.75 6.67
N ALA A 111 -3.69 8.37 7.06
CA ALA A 111 -4.31 9.47 6.32
C ALA A 111 -3.38 10.68 6.15
N ILE A 112 -2.54 10.94 7.14
CA ILE A 112 -1.57 12.04 7.15
C ILE A 112 -0.35 11.70 6.25
N SER A 113 0.09 10.45 6.23
CA SER A 113 1.23 10.03 5.41
C SER A 113 0.93 9.94 3.90
N GLY A 114 -0.33 9.67 3.52
CA GLY A 114 -0.79 9.67 2.13
C GLY A 114 -0.24 8.55 1.22
N ILE A 115 0.56 7.62 1.72
CA ILE A 115 1.18 6.53 0.92
C ILE A 115 0.35 5.26 1.04
N ILE A 116 -0.71 5.16 0.23
CA ILE A 116 -1.72 4.09 0.40
C ILE A 116 -1.44 2.87 -0.50
N GLY A 117 -0.93 3.08 -1.72
CA GLY A 117 -0.90 2.03 -2.76
C GLY A 117 0.04 0.86 -2.46
N GLY A 118 1.25 1.13 -2.01
CA GLY A 118 2.23 0.08 -1.68
C GLY A 118 1.93 -0.61 -0.35
N GLU A 119 1.45 0.14 0.64
CA GLU A 119 1.16 -0.38 1.97
C GLU A 119 -0.02 -1.36 1.98
N ILE A 120 -1.11 -1.09 1.25
CA ILE A 120 -2.26 -2.01 1.21
C ILE A 120 -1.87 -3.37 0.62
N VAL A 121 -1.02 -3.39 -0.42
CA VAL A 121 -0.57 -4.65 -1.04
C VAL A 121 0.33 -5.43 -0.08
N LEU A 122 1.26 -4.74 0.60
CA LEU A 122 2.11 -5.34 1.63
C LEU A 122 1.30 -5.85 2.83
N LEU A 123 0.37 -5.05 3.34
CA LEU A 123 -0.54 -5.44 4.41
C LEU A 123 -1.40 -6.64 3.98
N GLY A 124 -1.89 -6.68 2.74
CA GLY A 124 -2.59 -7.84 2.20
C GLY A 124 -1.73 -9.11 2.19
N LEU A 125 -0.49 -9.01 1.70
CA LEU A 125 0.46 -10.13 1.65
C LEU A 125 0.91 -10.61 3.03
N VAL A 126 1.05 -9.72 4.02
CA VAL A 126 1.45 -10.05 5.39
C VAL A 126 0.26 -10.51 6.24
N ALA A 127 -0.92 -9.92 6.05
CA ALA A 127 -2.13 -10.27 6.80
C ALA A 127 -2.70 -11.62 6.37
N LEU A 128 -2.70 -11.95 5.08
CA LEU A 128 -3.24 -13.22 4.59
C LEU A 128 -2.64 -14.47 5.29
N PRO A 129 -1.30 -14.64 5.40
CA PRO A 129 -0.72 -15.79 6.09
C PRO A 129 -0.97 -15.75 7.61
N GLN A 130 -1.02 -14.57 8.22
CA GLN A 130 -1.33 -14.40 9.65
C GLN A 130 -2.78 -14.83 9.94
N MET A 131 -3.73 -14.43 9.10
CA MET A 131 -5.14 -14.80 9.23
C MET A 131 -5.37 -16.30 9.03
N LEU A 132 -4.66 -16.92 8.08
CA LEU A 132 -4.72 -18.37 7.89
C LEU A 132 -4.14 -19.13 9.08
N ARG A 133 -3.02 -18.67 9.65
CA ARG A 133 -2.44 -19.25 10.88
C ARG A 133 -3.38 -19.10 12.08
N LEU A 134 -4.00 -17.93 12.22
CA LEU A 134 -4.95 -17.67 13.31
C LEU A 134 -6.20 -18.56 13.15
N LYS A 135 -6.71 -18.74 11.93
CA LYS A 135 -7.81 -19.65 11.63
C LYS A 135 -7.45 -21.10 11.98
N GLU A 136 -6.26 -21.57 11.63
CA GLU A 136 -5.79 -22.91 11.99
C GLU A 136 -5.57 -23.07 13.51
N ALA A 137 -5.06 -22.03 14.18
CA ALA A 137 -4.90 -22.02 15.64
C ALA A 137 -6.25 -22.05 16.37
N LEU A 138 -7.24 -21.29 15.89
CA LEU A 138 -8.62 -21.31 16.40
C LEU A 138 -9.27 -22.68 16.16
N LYS A 139 -9.05 -23.29 15.00
CA LYS A 139 -9.53 -24.65 14.69
C LYS A 139 -8.92 -25.71 15.62
N LYS A 140 -7.66 -25.56 16.00
CA LYS A 140 -6.97 -26.44 16.97
C LYS A 140 -7.34 -26.20 18.43
N SER A 141 -7.86 -25.02 18.80
CA SER A 141 -8.28 -24.72 20.17
C SER A 141 -9.75 -25.03 20.45
N LEU A 142 -10.58 -25.25 19.43
CA LEU A 142 -11.96 -25.74 19.58
C LEU A 142 -12.09 -27.00 20.45
N PRO A 143 -11.23 -28.04 20.32
CA PRO A 143 -11.25 -29.20 21.21
C PRO A 143 -10.92 -28.85 22.68
N SER A 144 -9.97 -27.95 22.93
CA SER A 144 -9.57 -27.59 24.29
C SER A 144 -10.59 -26.70 25.01
N VAL A 145 -11.37 -25.92 24.27
CA VAL A 145 -12.52 -25.17 24.81
C VAL A 145 -13.67 -26.11 25.17
N ILE A 146 -13.95 -27.14 24.34
CA ILE A 146 -14.97 -28.16 24.65
C ILE A 146 -14.57 -29.02 25.87
N ILE A 147 -13.29 -29.41 25.98
CA ILE A 147 -12.77 -30.17 27.13
C ILE A 147 -12.80 -29.35 28.42
N ARG A 148 -12.49 -28.05 28.37
CA ARG A 148 -12.60 -27.16 29.55
C ARG A 148 -14.05 -26.93 30.00
N LEU A 149 -15.01 -26.89 29.07
CA LEU A 149 -16.43 -26.76 29.41
C LEU A 149 -17.02 -28.08 29.96
N SER A 150 -16.52 -29.23 29.50
CA SER A 150 -16.90 -30.56 30.02
C SER A 150 -16.30 -30.88 31.40
N SER A 151 -15.17 -30.29 31.78
CA SER A 151 -14.52 -30.50 33.09
C SER A 151 -15.10 -29.62 34.20
N THR A 152 -16.02 -28.71 33.87
CA THR A 152 -16.62 -27.74 34.81
C THR A 152 -18.13 -28.00 35.01
N ALA A 153 -18.64 -29.14 34.55
CA ALA A 153 -20.02 -29.60 34.71
C ALA A 153 -20.08 -30.85 35.59
#